data_AF-A0AA35W370-F1
#
_entry.id   AF-A0AA35W370-F1
#
_cell.length_a   1.000
_cell.length_b   1.000
_cell.length_c   1.000
_cell.angle_alpha   90.00
_cell.angle_beta   90.00
_cell.angle_gamma   90.00
#
_symmetry.space_group_name_H-M   'P 1'
#
loop_
_entity.id
_entity.type
_entity.pdbx_description
1 polymer ?
#
loop_
_entity_poly.entity_id
_entity_poly.type
_entity_poly.pdbx_seq_one_letter_code
_entity_poly.pdbx_strand_id
1 'polypeptide(L)' 'MPPKKQSAPNKKTVEKKKDKVIEDKTFGLKNKKGKKQQQFVKQVTNQVKYGGATSVQKREELERKEKASMIIIH' A
#
# COMPACT_ATOMS: atom_id res chain seq x y z
N MET A 1 2.61 31.76 -21.80
CA MET A 1 1.86 31.21 -20.65
C MET A 1 2.75 30.20 -19.93
N PRO A 2 2.94 30.27 -18.60
CA PRO A 2 3.79 29.33 -17.89
C PRO A 2 3.08 27.97 -17.73
N PRO A 3 3.80 26.84 -17.87
CA PRO A 3 3.22 25.51 -17.81
C PRO A 3 2.67 25.24 -16.41
N LYS A 4 1.40 24.85 -16.37
CA LYS A 4 0.64 24.53 -15.17
C LYS A 4 1.30 23.33 -14.48
N LYS A 5 1.97 23.57 -13.35
CA LYS A 5 2.58 22.53 -12.50
C LYS A 5 1.55 21.41 -12.30
N GLN A 6 1.87 20.22 -12.80
CA GLN A 6 1.03 19.04 -12.64
C GLN A 6 0.77 18.84 -11.16
N SER A 7 -0.50 18.98 -10.77
CA SER A 7 -0.98 18.74 -9.41
C SER A 7 -0.47 17.37 -8.97
N ALA A 8 0.46 17.35 -8.02
CA ALA A 8 0.81 16.14 -7.30
C ALA A 8 -0.50 15.46 -6.86
N PRO A 9 -0.66 14.14 -7.06
CA PRO A 9 -1.90 13.45 -6.74
C PRO A 9 -2.25 13.67 -5.27
N ASN A 10 -3.35 14.38 -5.04
CA ASN A 10 -3.76 14.82 -3.71
C ASN A 10 -4.02 13.58 -2.83
N LYS A 11 -3.49 13.55 -1.59
CA LYS A 11 -3.56 12.35 -0.72
C LYS A 11 -5.00 11.82 -0.56
N LYS A 12 -5.97 12.73 -0.48
CA LYS A 12 -7.42 12.42 -0.42
C LYS A 12 -7.93 11.68 -1.67
N THR A 13 -7.43 12.00 -2.86
CA THR A 13 -7.80 11.30 -4.10
C THR A 13 -7.18 9.91 -4.20
N VAL A 14 -6.03 9.68 -3.57
CA VAL A 14 -5.39 8.36 -3.54
C VAL A 14 -6.15 7.42 -2.60
N GLU A 15 -6.56 7.90 -1.42
CA GLU A 15 -7.35 7.12 -0.45
C GLU A 15 -8.71 6.71 -1.02
N LYS A 16 -9.46 7.63 -1.64
CA LYS A 16 -10.73 7.29 -2.30
C LYS A 16 -10.58 6.25 -3.41
N LYS A 17 -9.48 6.30 -4.17
CA LYS A 17 -9.19 5.28 -5.18
C LYS A 17 -8.90 3.93 -4.53
N LYS A 18 -8.18 3.91 -3.41
CA LYS A 18 -7.91 2.69 -2.64
C LYS A 18 -9.20 2.07 -2.09
N ASP A 19 -10.10 2.86 -1.53
CA ASP A 19 -11.36 2.34 -0.99
C ASP A 19 -12.26 1.75 -2.10
N LYS A 20 -12.34 2.40 -3.27
CA LYS A 20 -13.04 1.85 -4.44
C LYS A 20 -12.46 0.51 -4.91
N VAL A 21 -11.13 0.38 -4.93
CA VAL A 21 -10.47 -0.87 -5.34
C VAL A 21 -10.74 -2.00 -4.35
N ILE A 22 -10.85 -1.68 -3.05
CA ILE A 22 -11.24 -2.67 -2.03
C ILE A 22 -12.68 -3.11 -2.24
N GLU A 23 -13.62 -2.18 -2.42
CA GLU A 23 -15.02 -2.49 -2.65
C GLU A 23 -15.22 -3.34 -3.90
N ASP A 24 -14.52 -3.02 -4.99
CA ASP A 24 -14.62 -3.73 -6.26
C ASP A 24 -14.08 -5.16 -6.16
N LYS A 25 -12.87 -5.33 -5.60
CA LYS A 25 -12.25 -6.65 -5.44
C LYS A 25 -12.90 -7.54 -4.36
N THR A 26 -13.67 -6.95 -3.45
CA THR A 26 -14.36 -7.69 -2.37
C THR A 26 -15.88 -7.72 -2.52
N PHE A 27 -16.44 -7.13 -3.58
CA PHE A 27 -17.88 -6.90 -3.76
C PHE A 27 -18.72 -8.17 -3.59
N GLY A 28 -18.34 -9.24 -4.29
CA GLY A 28 -19.06 -10.52 -4.29
C GLY A 28 -18.76 -11.44 -3.10
N LEU A 29 -17.81 -11.08 -2.23
CA LEU A 29 -17.45 -11.86 -1.05
C LEU A 29 -18.19 -11.42 0.22
N LYS A 30 -18.89 -10.28 0.19
CA LYS A 30 -19.57 -9.72 1.37
C LYS A 30 -20.64 -10.63 1.96
N ASN A 31 -21.32 -11.44 1.13
CA ASN A 31 -22.37 -12.38 1.59
C ASN A 31 -21.88 -13.81 1.82
N LYS A 32 -20.59 -14.10 1.56
CA LYS A 32 -20.00 -15.44 1.75
C LYS A 32 -19.02 -15.41 2.91
N LYS A 33 -19.52 -15.63 4.14
CA LYS A 33 -18.77 -15.58 5.42
C LYS A 33 -17.73 -16.70 5.61
N GLY A 34 -17.24 -17.33 4.55
CA GLY A 34 -16.25 -18.40 4.62
C GLY A 34 -14.90 -17.92 5.15
N LYS A 35 -14.20 -18.75 5.94
CA LYS A 35 -12.89 -18.43 6.51
C LYS A 35 -11.86 -18.03 5.43
N LYS A 36 -11.87 -18.72 4.27
CA LYS A 36 -11.02 -18.40 3.12
C LYS A 36 -11.35 -17.02 2.53
N GLN A 37 -12.64 -16.70 2.38
CA GLN A 37 -13.10 -15.40 1.91
C GLN A 37 -12.72 -14.26 2.89
N GLN A 38 -12.85 -14.47 4.20
CA GLN A 38 -12.45 -13.47 5.19
C GLN A 38 -10.94 -13.19 5.15
N GLN A 39 -10.11 -14.23 4.96
CA GLN A 39 -8.66 -14.07 4.79
C GLN A 39 -8.32 -13.31 3.51
N PHE A 40 -9.00 -13.61 2.40
CA PHE A 40 -8.83 -12.88 1.15
C PHE A 40 -9.21 -11.40 1.27
N VAL A 41 -10.34 -11.10 1.92
CA VAL A 41 -10.77 -9.71 2.18
C VAL A 41 -9.71 -8.96 2.98
N LYS A 42 -9.14 -9.58 4.04
CA LYS A 42 -8.06 -9.00 4.85
C LYS A 42 -6.78 -8.77 4.05
N GLN A 43 -6.40 -9.72 3.20
CA GLN A 43 -5.20 -9.61 2.36
C GLN A 43 -5.34 -8.48 1.34
N VAL A 44 -6.49 -8.39 0.66
CA VAL A 44 -6.77 -7.34 -0.33
C VAL A 44 -6.87 -5.96 0.32
N THR A 45 -7.53 -5.82 1.48
CA THR A 45 -7.57 -4.54 2.21
C THR A 45 -6.17 -4.09 2.60
N ASN A 46 -5.36 -4.99 3.14
CA ASN A 46 -3.99 -4.65 3.55
C ASN A 46 -3.10 -4.31 2.35
N GLN A 47 -3.22 -5.02 1.23
CA GLN A 47 -2.45 -4.73 0.02
C GLN A 47 -2.85 -3.39 -0.61
N VAL A 48 -4.13 -3.03 -0.60
CA VAL A 48 -4.58 -1.77 -1.22
C VAL A 48 -4.31 -0.57 -0.31
N LYS A 49 -4.46 -0.73 1.01
CA LYS A 49 -4.14 0.34 1.98
C LYS A 49 -2.63 0.53 2.14
N TYR A 50 -1.91 -0.56 2.35
CA TYR A 50 -0.51 -0.56 2.78
C TYR A 50 0.48 -1.17 1.77
N GLY A 51 0.04 -1.76 0.66
CA GLY A 51 0.95 -2.44 -0.29
C GLY A 51 1.97 -1.53 -0.97
N GLY A 52 1.83 -0.21 -0.88
CA GLY A 52 2.87 0.76 -1.23
C GLY A 52 3.74 1.22 -0.03
N ALA A 53 3.27 1.04 1.20
CA ALA A 53 3.99 1.46 2.41
C ALA A 53 4.90 0.36 2.94
N THR A 54 4.47 -0.90 2.95
CA THR A 54 5.27 -2.02 3.52
C THR A 54 6.43 -2.45 2.64
N SER A 55 6.32 -2.30 1.31
CA SER A 55 7.42 -2.56 0.38
C SER A 55 8.50 -1.47 0.45
N VAL A 56 8.09 -0.20 0.56
CA VAL A 56 9.00 0.94 0.73
C VAL A 56 9.65 0.90 2.11
N GLN A 57 8.89 0.66 3.19
CA GLN A 57 9.42 0.54 4.55
C GLN A 57 10.38 -0.65 4.70
N LYS A 58 10.07 -1.82 4.11
CA LYS A 58 11.02 -2.95 4.11
C LYS A 58 12.31 -2.62 3.38
N ARG A 59 12.22 -1.86 2.29
CA ARG A 59 13.39 -1.49 1.48
C ARG A 59 14.25 -0.46 2.22
N GLU A 60 13.64 0.54 2.84
CA GLU A 60 14.33 1.50 3.72
C GLU A 60 14.96 0.82 4.94
N GLU A 61 14.29 -0.17 5.54
CA GLU A 61 14.83 -0.91 6.69
C GLU A 61 16.03 -1.79 6.29
N LEU A 62 15.98 -2.42 5.11
CA LEU A 62 17.11 -3.16 4.53
C LEU A 62 18.29 -2.23 4.22
N GLU A 63 18.05 -1.07 3.59
CA GLU A 63 19.10 -0.09 3.32
C GLU A 63 19.69 0.51 4.60
N ARG A 64 18.88 0.72 5.64
CA ARG A 64 19.38 1.15 6.97
C ARG A 64 20.26 0.09 7.61
N LYS A 65 19.88 -1.19 7.51
CA LYS A 65 20.69 -2.30 8.01
C LYS A 65 22.00 -2.45 7.27
N GLU A 66 22.00 -2.35 5.94
CA GLU A 66 23.24 -2.38 5.16
C GLU A 66 24.17 -1.21 5.52
N LYS A 67 23.65 0.03 5.55
CA LYS A 67 24.46 1.20 5.95
C LYS A 67 24.99 1.08 7.37
N ALA A 68 24.18 0.59 8.31
CA ALA A 68 24.63 0.37 9.70
C ALA A 68 25.71 -0.71 9.79
N SER A 69 25.59 -1.80 9.02
CA SER A 69 26.62 -2.85 8.99
C SER A 69 27.94 -2.39 8.37
N MET A 70 27.89 -1.51 7.35
CA MET A 70 29.08 -0.99 6.67
C MET A 70 29.86 0.02 7.53
N ILE A 71 29.19 0.74 8.43
CA ILE A 71 29.81 1.69 9.35
C ILE A 71 30.58 1.00 10.50
N ILE A 72 30.19 -0.21 10.88
CA ILE A 72 30.81 -0.93 12.02
C ILE A 72 32.14 -1.62 11.63
N ILE A 73 32.43 -1.74 10.33
CA ILE A 73 33.61 -2.47 9.81
C ILE A 73 34.81 -1.55 9.52
N HIS A 74 34.66 -0.22 9.62
CA HIS A 74 35.74 0.77 9.47
C HIS A 74 36.19 1.31 10.83
#